data_AF-A0A9W8N1X3-F1
#
_entry.id   AF-A0A9W8N1X3-F1
#
_cell.length_a   1.000
_cell.length_b   1.000
_cell.length_c   1.000
_cell.angle_alpha   90.00
_cell.angle_beta   90.00
_cell.angle_gamma   90.00
#
_symmetry.space_group_name_H-M   'P 1'
#
loop_
_entity.id
_entity.type
_entity.pdbx_description
1 polymer ?
#
loop_
_entity_poly.entity_id
_entity_poly.type
_entity_poly.pdbx_seq_one_letter_code
_entity_poly.pdbx_strand_id
1 'polypeptide(L)'
;MGSTLDTLCAVANMYSMWYYLIDNYGNRASIFPVKASLTMTVVIETLVKHFYAYRLWILSGKKMWHLALVIVIFTLATLGIGMAYIILMFKNGSLFYLPKIGYLLRIGFPFSLAADILIAGSITHILLKRRGRGVIQTDGILRKLVTYTISTGALTIICTIMVMVLGQVYRSTFYDTIFYFPLSKCYVNAMLAFLNVRDSLRGERDTISVNFRMTDTTKSNPTRDYSTSEGHPTNTVHRSVLARDGSTFENMFSLEEHSLVQEGCSDENPIHLQGDSVEEFQDLLWCLYALPQEISLASSSQGDIVKLSNAARMAHKYHFITTETWALRALLACHATQRSAGLSTHSLVKATEVAVLCDDTPLLDAVRILWKVRIAARTDLAIVMKTTDRLAGTMRDLQGQAYHAMMLQGRHRWDADKGLSRHQRVRLLSGYHNLTQVCDALPDTPPDIGHDASCRYRGDCHEAWKMLWKQMTIPNPNDGGIGSQAFVHHHLDLPGRLMMTVSVMKAFAEGTIPKYDEIMDNFHGECSLIALEATAALFRRTQENMMEFFADVT
;
A
#
# COMPACT_ATOMS: atom_id res chain seq x y z
N MET A 1 -18.02 5.39 -13.02
CA MET A 1 -19.01 5.93 -13.98
C MET A 1 -18.45 7.14 -14.75
N GLY A 2 -17.82 8.13 -14.10
CA GLY A 2 -17.13 9.23 -14.81
C GLY A 2 -15.91 8.77 -15.64
N SER A 3 -15.09 7.87 -15.09
CA SER A 3 -13.91 7.32 -15.79
C SER A 3 -14.26 6.50 -17.04
N THR A 4 -15.37 5.76 -17.02
CA THR A 4 -15.81 4.93 -18.14
C THR A 4 -16.40 5.75 -19.29
N LEU A 5 -17.05 6.89 -19.00
CA LEU A 5 -17.61 7.77 -20.02
C LEU A 5 -16.51 8.59 -20.71
N ASP A 6 -15.48 8.99 -19.95
CA ASP A 6 -14.31 9.71 -20.46
C ASP A 6 -13.42 8.85 -21.34
N THR A 7 -13.17 7.59 -20.95
CA THR A 7 -12.42 6.65 -21.80
C THR A 7 -13.16 6.37 -23.10
N LEU A 8 -14.49 6.23 -23.08
CA LEU A 8 -15.31 6.08 -24.30
C LEU A 8 -15.24 7.34 -25.19
N CYS A 9 -15.30 8.54 -24.61
CA CYS A 9 -15.17 9.79 -25.36
C CYS A 9 -13.76 9.96 -25.95
N ALA A 10 -12.71 9.57 -25.23
CA ALA A 10 -11.33 9.64 -25.68
C ALA A 10 -11.08 8.68 -26.85
N VAL A 11 -11.59 7.44 -26.76
CA VAL A 11 -11.52 6.45 -27.84
C VAL A 11 -12.30 6.93 -29.06
N ALA A 12 -13.51 7.48 -28.89
CA ALA A 12 -14.29 8.04 -29.99
C ALA A 12 -13.61 9.24 -30.67
N ASN A 13 -12.95 10.11 -29.90
CA ASN A 13 -12.19 11.25 -30.43
C ASN A 13 -10.94 10.79 -31.19
N MET A 14 -10.20 9.82 -30.65
CA MET A 14 -9.01 9.26 -31.29
C MET A 14 -9.37 8.50 -32.57
N TYR A 15 -10.46 7.71 -32.54
CA TYR A 15 -11.00 7.06 -33.73
C TYR A 15 -11.47 8.07 -34.77
N SER A 16 -12.13 9.16 -34.34
CA SER A 16 -12.52 10.25 -35.26
C SER A 16 -11.30 10.85 -35.95
N MET A 17 -10.28 11.25 -35.19
CA MET A 17 -9.04 11.80 -35.77
C MET A 17 -8.36 10.82 -36.72
N TRP A 18 -8.21 9.56 -36.33
CA TRP A 18 -7.61 8.51 -37.15
C TRP A 18 -8.40 8.28 -38.45
N TYR A 19 -9.73 8.25 -38.37
CA TYR A 19 -10.60 8.04 -39.52
C TYR A 19 -10.51 9.18 -40.55
N TYR A 20 -10.41 10.45 -40.13
CA TYR A 20 -10.29 11.59 -41.06
C TYR A 20 -8.87 11.86 -41.55
N LEU A 21 -7.85 11.60 -40.73
CA LEU A 21 -6.45 11.85 -41.11
C LEU A 21 -5.83 10.69 -41.88
N ILE A 22 -6.28 9.45 -41.68
CA ILE A 22 -5.63 8.25 -42.24
C ILE A 22 -6.60 7.53 -43.19
N ASP A 23 -7.70 6.96 -42.68
CA ASP A 23 -8.58 6.08 -43.49
C ASP A 23 -9.36 6.80 -44.59
N ASN A 24 -9.82 8.02 -44.33
CA ASN A 24 -10.61 8.83 -45.25
C ASN A 24 -9.95 10.19 -45.51
N TYR A 25 -8.62 10.20 -45.58
CA TYR A 25 -7.86 11.40 -45.93
C TYR A 25 -8.34 11.96 -47.28
N GLY A 26 -8.86 13.19 -47.27
CA GLY A 26 -9.39 13.86 -48.47
C GLY A 26 -10.86 13.57 -48.82
N ASN A 27 -11.52 12.60 -48.17
CA ASN A 27 -12.94 12.29 -48.40
C ASN A 27 -13.87 13.10 -47.47
N ARG A 28 -14.41 14.21 -47.98
CA ARG A 28 -15.24 15.17 -47.21
C ARG A 28 -16.67 14.69 -46.91
N ALA A 29 -17.06 13.49 -47.33
CA ALA A 29 -18.43 13.00 -47.25
C ALA A 29 -18.74 12.17 -45.98
N SER A 30 -17.75 11.55 -45.35
CA SER A 30 -17.99 10.76 -44.14
C SER A 30 -18.01 11.66 -42.91
N ILE A 31 -19.15 11.75 -42.20
CA ILE A 31 -19.33 12.65 -41.04
C ILE A 31 -19.66 11.93 -39.72
N PHE A 32 -19.71 10.60 -39.74
CA PHE A 32 -20.20 9.78 -38.62
C PHE A 32 -19.37 9.90 -37.32
N PRO A 33 -18.02 9.88 -37.35
CA PRO A 33 -17.22 9.94 -36.12
C PRO A 33 -17.36 11.28 -35.37
N VAL A 34 -17.42 12.38 -36.11
CA VAL A 34 -17.56 13.76 -35.57
C VAL A 34 -18.92 13.93 -34.86
N LYS A 35 -19.99 13.36 -35.41
CA LYS A 35 -21.32 13.39 -34.79
C LYS A 35 -21.36 12.68 -33.44
N ALA A 36 -20.72 11.51 -33.35
CA ALA A 36 -20.64 10.75 -32.11
C ALA A 36 -19.84 11.51 -31.04
N SER A 37 -18.70 12.10 -31.42
CA SER A 37 -17.87 12.93 -30.53
C SER A 37 -18.61 14.16 -30.00
N LEU A 38 -19.29 14.92 -30.88
CA LEU A 38 -20.08 16.10 -30.51
C LEU A 38 -21.20 15.73 -29.51
N THR A 39 -21.90 14.63 -29.77
CA THR A 39 -22.99 14.15 -28.89
C THR A 39 -22.46 13.80 -27.51
N MET A 40 -21.33 13.10 -27.42
CA MET A 40 -20.70 12.74 -26.14
C MET A 40 -20.24 13.99 -25.36
N THR A 41 -19.65 14.97 -26.03
CA THR A 41 -19.20 16.22 -25.40
C THR A 41 -20.37 16.99 -24.78
N VAL A 42 -21.50 17.14 -25.49
CA VAL A 42 -22.71 17.82 -24.97
C VAL A 42 -23.30 17.09 -23.77
N VAL A 43 -23.32 15.76 -23.79
CA VAL A 43 -23.80 14.94 -22.67
C VAL A 43 -22.90 15.10 -21.44
N ILE A 44 -21.57 15.00 -21.62
CA ILE A 44 -20.59 15.15 -20.55
C ILE A 44 -20.70 16.54 -19.91
N GLU A 45 -20.72 17.60 -20.72
CA GLU A 45 -20.86 18.98 -20.26
C GLU A 45 -22.13 19.14 -19.40
N THR A 46 -23.25 18.63 -19.89
CA THR A 46 -24.54 18.72 -19.20
C THR A 46 -24.51 18.00 -17.85
N LEU A 47 -24.00 16.76 -17.80
CA LEU A 47 -23.93 15.98 -16.57
C LEU A 47 -23.02 16.63 -15.53
N VAL A 48 -21.85 17.13 -15.94
CA VAL A 48 -20.89 17.78 -15.04
C VAL A 48 -21.48 19.06 -14.46
N LYS A 49 -22.11 19.92 -15.27
CA LYS A 49 -22.70 21.18 -14.78
C LYS A 49 -23.90 20.93 -13.86
N HIS A 50 -24.73 19.92 -14.12
CA HIS A 50 -25.81 19.51 -13.20
C HIS A 50 -25.28 18.99 -11.87
N PHE A 51 -24.19 18.21 -11.90
CA PHE A 51 -23.51 17.77 -10.69
C PHE A 51 -23.01 18.95 -9.86
N TYR A 52 -22.37 19.95 -10.49
CA TYR A 52 -21.91 21.16 -9.79
C TYR A 52 -23.06 22.00 -9.25
N ALA A 53 -24.16 22.15 -9.98
CA ALA A 53 -25.36 22.86 -9.49
C ALA A 53 -25.97 22.18 -8.25
N TYR A 54 -26.08 20.85 -8.27
CA TYR A 54 -26.54 20.08 -7.12
C TYR A 54 -25.62 20.24 -5.90
N ARG A 55 -24.30 20.19 -6.13
CA ARG A 55 -23.30 20.41 -5.08
C ARG A 55 -23.38 21.81 -4.51
N LEU A 56 -23.52 22.83 -5.36
CA LEU A 56 -23.69 24.22 -4.94
C LEU A 56 -24.87 24.38 -3.98
N TRP A 57 -26.01 23.77 -4.31
CA TRP A 57 -27.22 23.82 -3.49
C TRP A 57 -27.01 23.22 -2.08
N ILE A 58 -26.35 22.06 -2.00
CA ILE A 58 -26.02 21.39 -0.73
C ILE A 58 -24.97 22.19 0.05
N LEU A 59 -23.87 22.60 -0.58
CA LEU A 59 -22.79 23.37 0.04
C LEU A 59 -23.24 24.75 0.51
N SER A 60 -24.29 25.31 -0.08
CA SER A 60 -24.87 26.56 0.39
C SER A 60 -25.75 26.39 1.65
N GLY A 61 -26.01 25.17 2.10
CA GLY A 61 -27.00 24.92 3.15
C GLY A 61 -28.40 25.34 2.70
N LYS A 62 -28.71 25.15 1.41
CA LYS A 62 -29.97 25.51 0.75
C LYS A 62 -30.30 27.02 0.67
N LYS A 63 -29.40 27.91 1.11
CA LYS A 63 -29.65 29.37 1.10
C LYS A 63 -29.52 30.02 -0.29
N MET A 64 -28.62 29.53 -1.14
CA MET A 64 -28.35 30.08 -2.48
C MET A 64 -29.02 29.25 -3.60
N TRP A 65 -30.30 28.89 -3.41
CA TRP A 65 -31.04 28.08 -4.38
C TRP A 65 -31.27 28.79 -5.72
N HIS A 66 -31.40 30.13 -5.70
CA HIS A 66 -31.61 30.95 -6.90
C HIS A 66 -30.41 30.87 -7.88
N LEU A 67 -29.17 30.83 -7.38
CA LEU A 67 -27.99 30.67 -8.23
C LEU A 67 -27.93 29.27 -8.86
N ALA A 68 -28.25 28.22 -8.09
CA ALA A 68 -28.31 26.87 -8.62
C ALA A 68 -29.39 26.74 -9.72
N LEU A 69 -30.54 27.41 -9.56
CA LEU A 69 -31.60 27.47 -10.56
C LEU A 69 -31.13 28.17 -11.84
N VAL A 70 -30.45 29.32 -11.74
CA VAL A 70 -29.90 30.04 -12.91
C VAL A 70 -28.89 29.19 -13.67
N ILE A 71 -28.00 28.48 -12.96
CA ILE A 71 -27.04 27.55 -13.59
C ILE A 71 -27.78 26.45 -14.36
N VAL A 72 -28.81 25.84 -13.77
CA VAL A 72 -29.61 24.80 -14.44
C VAL A 72 -30.35 25.35 -15.67
N ILE A 73 -30.85 26.59 -15.63
CA ILE A 73 -31.50 27.21 -16.79
C ILE A 73 -30.49 27.39 -17.94
N PHE A 74 -29.29 27.89 -17.64
CA PHE A 74 -28.24 28.07 -18.66
C PHE A 74 -27.72 26.75 -19.22
N THR A 75 -27.63 25.69 -18.41
CA THR A 75 -27.23 24.37 -18.88
C THR A 75 -28.29 23.74 -19.77
N LEU A 76 -29.58 23.87 -19.42
CA LEU A 76 -30.69 23.39 -20.25
C LEU A 76 -30.81 24.16 -21.57
N ALA A 77 -30.58 25.48 -21.55
CA ALA A 77 -30.52 26.27 -22.78
C ALA A 77 -29.38 25.81 -23.70
N THR A 78 -28.20 25.57 -23.12
CA THR A 78 -27.03 25.06 -23.88
C THR A 78 -27.28 23.67 -24.43
N LEU A 79 -27.90 22.77 -23.65
CA LEU A 79 -28.31 21.43 -24.10
C LEU A 79 -29.29 21.52 -25.26
N GLY A 80 -30.33 22.35 -25.15
CA GLY A 80 -31.33 22.52 -26.21
C GLY A 80 -30.71 23.02 -27.52
N ILE A 81 -29.84 24.02 -27.43
CA ILE A 81 -29.10 24.56 -28.59
C ILE A 81 -28.15 23.51 -29.18
N GLY A 82 -27.42 22.78 -28.34
CA GLY A 82 -26.51 21.71 -28.75
C GLY A 82 -27.24 20.55 -29.44
N MET A 83 -28.38 20.13 -28.91
CA MET A 83 -29.23 19.10 -29.53
C MET A 83 -29.82 19.57 -30.86
N ALA A 84 -30.27 20.82 -30.96
CA ALA A 84 -30.74 21.38 -32.23
C ALA A 84 -29.64 21.40 -33.30
N TYR A 85 -28.41 21.76 -32.91
CA TYR A 85 -27.25 21.71 -33.79
C TYR A 85 -26.94 20.29 -34.26
N ILE A 86 -26.97 19.30 -33.35
CA ILE A 86 -26.75 17.88 -33.66
C ILE A 86 -27.84 17.37 -34.61
N ILE A 87 -29.12 17.65 -34.37
CA ILE A 87 -30.23 17.19 -35.22
C ILE A 87 -30.09 17.74 -36.65
N LEU A 88 -29.76 19.02 -36.80
CA LEU A 88 -29.53 19.65 -38.12
C LEU A 88 -28.30 19.07 -38.83
N MET A 89 -27.26 18.71 -38.06
CA MET A 89 -26.08 17.99 -38.56
C MET A 89 -26.41 16.57 -39.04
N PHE A 90 -27.28 15.85 -38.33
CA PHE A 90 -27.71 14.52 -38.75
C PHE A 90 -28.57 14.56 -40.01
N LYS A 91 -29.46 15.55 -40.13
CA LYS A 91 -30.40 15.69 -41.25
C LYS A 91 -29.72 16.03 -42.60
N ASN A 92 -28.69 16.87 -42.59
CA ASN A 92 -28.15 17.44 -43.84
C ASN A 92 -26.86 16.79 -44.35
N GLY A 93 -26.28 15.83 -43.63
CA GLY A 93 -25.33 14.88 -44.20
C GLY A 93 -23.97 15.43 -44.69
N SER A 94 -23.74 16.75 -44.68
CA SER A 94 -22.63 17.38 -45.40
C SER A 94 -21.90 18.44 -44.57
N LEU A 95 -20.56 18.39 -44.58
CA LEU A 95 -19.69 19.39 -43.92
C LEU A 95 -19.89 20.81 -44.47
N PHE A 96 -20.37 20.96 -45.71
CA PHE A 96 -20.67 22.27 -46.30
C PHE A 96 -21.84 22.99 -45.64
N TYR A 97 -22.66 22.27 -44.85
CA TYR A 97 -23.77 22.85 -44.11
C TYR A 97 -23.35 23.42 -42.75
N LEU A 98 -22.16 23.06 -42.23
CA LEU A 98 -21.66 23.48 -40.92
C LEU A 98 -21.60 25.02 -40.75
N PRO A 99 -21.06 25.81 -41.69
CA PRO A 99 -21.01 27.27 -41.54
C PRO A 99 -22.41 27.92 -41.47
N LYS A 100 -23.43 27.28 -42.07
CA LYS A 100 -24.81 27.76 -42.07
C LYS A 100 -25.51 27.57 -40.73
N ILE A 101 -25.14 26.54 -39.97
CA ILE A 101 -25.71 26.24 -38.63
C ILE A 101 -24.82 26.69 -37.48
N GLY A 102 -23.60 27.15 -37.75
CA GLY A 102 -22.67 27.65 -36.73
C GLY A 102 -23.20 28.82 -35.89
N TYR A 103 -24.27 29.50 -36.32
CA TYR A 103 -24.96 30.49 -35.48
C TYR A 103 -25.55 29.90 -34.20
N LEU A 104 -25.98 28.63 -34.21
CA LEU A 104 -26.50 27.97 -33.01
C LEU A 104 -25.42 27.86 -31.94
N LEU A 105 -24.22 27.41 -32.33
CA LEU A 105 -23.08 27.34 -31.41
C LEU A 105 -22.68 28.73 -30.89
N ARG A 106 -22.69 29.76 -31.74
CA ARG A 106 -22.40 31.16 -31.32
C ARG A 106 -23.39 31.70 -30.29
N ILE A 107 -24.64 31.26 -30.33
CA ILE A 107 -25.66 31.63 -29.34
C ILE A 107 -25.53 30.76 -28.08
N GLY A 108 -25.16 29.48 -28.21
CA GLY A 108 -25.05 28.53 -27.10
C GLY A 108 -23.83 28.74 -26.20
N PHE A 109 -22.64 29.00 -26.76
CA PHE A 109 -21.41 29.14 -25.98
C PHE A 109 -21.44 30.28 -24.93
N PRO A 110 -22.05 31.46 -25.17
CA PRO A 110 -22.25 32.47 -24.14
C PRO A 110 -23.00 31.97 -22.90
N PHE A 111 -24.06 31.17 -23.07
CA PHE A 111 -24.78 30.57 -21.94
C PHE A 111 -23.93 29.54 -21.20
N SER A 112 -23.16 28.75 -21.95
CA SER A 112 -22.20 27.78 -21.42
C SER A 112 -21.12 28.46 -20.57
N LEU A 113 -20.54 29.56 -21.08
CA LEU A 113 -19.54 30.38 -20.41
C LEU A 113 -20.10 31.05 -19.15
N ALA A 114 -21.30 31.61 -19.24
CA ALA A 114 -21.96 32.24 -18.10
C ALA A 114 -22.21 31.21 -16.98
N ALA A 115 -22.62 29.98 -17.32
CA ALA A 115 -22.77 28.90 -16.35
C ALA A 115 -21.42 28.55 -15.69
N ASP A 116 -20.32 28.48 -16.46
CA ASP A 116 -18.99 28.15 -15.93
C ASP A 116 -18.46 29.24 -14.98
N ILE A 117 -18.63 30.51 -15.32
CA ILE A 117 -18.26 31.64 -14.45
C ILE A 117 -19.08 31.61 -13.16
N LEU A 118 -20.39 31.35 -13.24
CA LEU A 118 -21.26 31.25 -12.08
C LEU A 118 -20.88 30.07 -11.19
N ILE A 119 -20.58 28.91 -11.75
CA ILE A 119 -20.13 27.72 -11.00
C ILE A 119 -18.80 28.01 -10.30
N ALA A 120 -17.78 28.44 -11.04
CA ALA A 120 -16.45 28.71 -10.49
C ALA A 120 -16.50 29.81 -9.42
N GLY A 121 -17.20 30.91 -9.69
CA GLY A 121 -17.34 32.02 -8.76
C GLY A 121 -18.14 31.66 -7.51
N SER A 122 -19.27 30.97 -7.64
CA SER A 122 -20.13 30.61 -6.51
C SER A 122 -19.48 29.58 -5.58
N ILE A 123 -18.82 28.55 -6.13
CA ILE A 123 -18.08 27.57 -5.33
C ILE A 123 -16.91 28.27 -4.63
N THR A 124 -16.10 29.05 -5.35
CA THR A 124 -14.98 29.80 -4.74
C THR A 124 -15.46 30.74 -3.63
N HIS A 125 -16.57 31.45 -3.84
CA HIS A 125 -17.15 32.33 -2.83
C HIS A 125 -17.62 31.56 -1.58
N ILE A 126 -18.31 30.43 -1.75
CA ILE A 126 -18.75 29.61 -0.60
C ILE A 126 -17.56 29.04 0.15
N LEU A 127 -16.53 28.59 -0.57
CA LEU A 127 -15.29 28.09 0.04
C LEU A 127 -14.61 29.21 0.82
N LEU A 128 -14.37 30.38 0.24
CA LEU A 128 -13.77 31.53 0.94
C LEU A 128 -14.61 32.02 2.12
N LYS A 129 -15.94 31.98 2.03
CA LYS A 129 -16.84 32.39 3.13
C LYS A 129 -16.89 31.37 4.28
N ARG A 130 -16.59 30.09 4.00
CA ARG A 130 -16.44 29.05 5.02
C ARG A 130 -15.06 29.14 5.70
N ARG A 131 -14.04 29.62 4.98
CA ARG A 131 -12.71 29.94 5.50
C ARG A 131 -12.78 30.90 6.68
N GLY A 132 -13.45 32.05 6.49
CA GLY A 132 -13.57 33.08 7.53
C GLY A 132 -14.49 32.75 8.71
N ARG A 133 -15.04 31.53 8.80
CA ARG A 133 -15.94 31.09 9.89
C ARG A 133 -15.56 29.73 10.48
N GLY A 134 -14.46 29.13 10.05
CA GLY A 134 -14.06 27.76 10.41
C GLY A 134 -12.77 27.70 11.21
N VAL A 135 -12.66 26.65 12.01
CA VAL A 135 -11.46 26.23 12.75
C VAL A 135 -10.28 25.99 11.78
N ILE A 136 -9.08 26.37 12.20
CA ILE A 136 -7.83 26.51 11.41
C ILE A 136 -7.44 25.24 10.63
N GLN A 137 -7.87 24.06 11.09
CA GLN A 137 -7.76 22.76 10.41
C GLN A 137 -8.39 22.73 9.00
N THR A 138 -9.41 23.55 8.72
CA THR A 138 -10.03 23.63 7.39
C THR A 138 -9.28 24.53 6.41
N ASP A 139 -8.34 25.37 6.85
CA ASP A 139 -7.76 26.42 6.01
C ASP A 139 -6.77 25.89 4.95
N GLY A 140 -5.93 24.90 5.27
CA GLY A 140 -4.99 24.30 4.32
C GLY A 140 -5.69 23.45 3.24
N ILE A 141 -6.70 22.69 3.65
CA ILE A 141 -7.58 21.90 2.78
C ILE A 141 -8.37 22.82 1.85
N LEU A 142 -8.96 23.86 2.42
CA LEU A 142 -9.78 24.82 1.71
C LEU A 142 -8.91 25.63 0.75
N ARG A 143 -7.67 25.93 1.11
CA ARG A 143 -6.66 26.52 0.22
C ARG A 143 -6.34 25.60 -0.95
N LYS A 144 -6.09 24.30 -0.72
CA LYS A 144 -5.89 23.33 -1.81
C LYS A 144 -7.14 23.26 -2.69
N LEU A 145 -8.33 23.13 -2.11
CA LEU A 145 -9.59 23.03 -2.85
C LEU A 145 -9.89 24.30 -3.66
N VAL A 146 -9.63 25.48 -3.10
CA VAL A 146 -9.75 26.77 -3.78
C VAL A 146 -8.73 26.86 -4.91
N THR A 147 -7.46 26.55 -4.68
CA THR A 147 -6.42 26.56 -5.73
C THR A 147 -6.75 25.59 -6.87
N TYR A 148 -7.21 24.37 -6.56
CA TYR A 148 -7.62 23.39 -7.56
C TYR A 148 -8.89 23.78 -8.30
N THR A 149 -9.89 24.34 -7.61
CA THR A 149 -11.14 24.80 -8.24
C THR A 149 -10.88 26.00 -9.15
N ILE A 150 -10.01 26.92 -8.74
CA ILE A 150 -9.59 28.06 -9.55
C ILE A 150 -8.80 27.58 -10.76
N SER A 151 -7.80 26.70 -10.59
CA SER A 151 -6.97 26.25 -11.71
C SER A 151 -7.76 25.43 -12.73
N THR A 152 -8.62 24.52 -12.27
CA THR A 152 -9.44 23.67 -13.17
C THR A 152 -10.62 24.42 -13.78
N GLY A 153 -11.28 25.30 -13.02
CA GLY A 153 -12.38 26.15 -13.53
C GLY A 153 -11.90 27.28 -14.45
N ALA A 154 -10.71 27.84 -14.22
CA ALA A 154 -10.12 28.81 -15.14
C ALA A 154 -9.80 28.16 -16.49
N LEU A 155 -9.33 26.90 -16.50
CA LEU A 155 -9.02 26.19 -17.74
C LEU A 155 -10.26 26.00 -18.63
N THR A 156 -11.41 25.61 -18.06
CA THR A 156 -12.66 25.45 -18.84
C THR A 156 -13.17 26.78 -19.39
N ILE A 157 -13.06 27.86 -18.59
CA ILE A 157 -13.41 29.22 -19.01
C ILE A 157 -12.51 29.68 -20.16
N ILE A 158 -11.18 29.50 -20.05
CA ILE A 158 -10.21 29.86 -21.09
C ILE A 158 -10.50 29.10 -22.39
N CYS A 159 -10.69 27.78 -22.32
CA CYS A 159 -11.00 26.98 -23.50
C CYS A 159 -12.32 27.43 -24.16
N THR A 160 -13.36 27.72 -23.38
CA THR A 160 -14.65 28.19 -23.90
C THR A 160 -14.53 29.56 -24.57
N ILE A 161 -13.76 30.48 -23.99
CA ILE A 161 -13.45 31.78 -24.60
C ILE A 161 -12.69 31.59 -25.92
N MET A 162 -11.69 30.72 -25.97
CA MET A 162 -10.93 30.43 -27.20
C MET A 162 -11.84 29.86 -28.31
N VAL A 163 -12.75 28.95 -27.97
CA VAL A 163 -13.75 28.43 -28.92
C VAL A 163 -14.64 29.56 -29.44
N MET A 164 -15.12 30.44 -28.56
CA MET A 164 -15.95 31.58 -28.93
C MET A 164 -15.21 32.56 -29.85
N VAL A 165 -13.97 32.94 -29.51
CA VAL A 165 -13.18 33.92 -30.28
C VAL A 165 -12.84 33.34 -31.66
N LEU A 166 -12.32 32.11 -31.72
CA LEU A 166 -11.95 31.48 -32.99
C LEU A 166 -13.16 31.25 -33.90
N GLY A 167 -14.31 30.85 -33.33
CA GLY A 167 -15.55 30.68 -34.10
C GLY A 167 -16.16 32.00 -34.62
N GLN A 168 -15.85 33.13 -33.98
CA GLN A 168 -16.28 34.45 -34.43
C GLN A 168 -15.36 35.07 -35.49
N VAL A 169 -14.04 34.93 -35.29
CA VAL A 169 -13.00 35.47 -36.18
C VAL A 169 -12.91 34.65 -37.47
N TYR A 170 -12.90 33.32 -37.36
CA TYR A 170 -12.66 32.42 -38.50
C TYR A 170 -13.90 31.60 -38.86
N ARG A 171 -14.96 32.28 -39.31
CA ARG A 171 -16.30 31.67 -39.53
C ARG A 171 -16.37 30.58 -40.61
N SER A 172 -15.39 30.54 -41.51
CA SER A 172 -15.34 29.61 -42.64
C SER A 172 -14.35 28.46 -42.45
N THR A 173 -13.63 28.42 -41.32
CA THR A 173 -12.66 27.37 -41.01
C THR A 173 -12.98 26.71 -39.67
N PHE A 174 -12.42 25.53 -39.43
CA PHE A 174 -12.71 24.70 -38.25
C PHE A 174 -11.68 24.89 -37.12
N TYR A 175 -11.14 26.10 -36.94
CA TYR A 175 -10.12 26.35 -35.91
C TYR A 175 -10.68 26.31 -34.47
N ASP A 176 -11.96 26.62 -34.30
CA ASP A 176 -12.72 26.47 -33.06
C ASP A 176 -12.69 25.03 -32.50
N THR A 177 -12.61 24.05 -33.40
CA THR A 177 -12.61 22.62 -33.10
C THR A 177 -11.38 22.18 -32.30
N ILE A 178 -10.25 22.91 -32.41
CA ILE A 178 -9.00 22.64 -31.68
C ILE A 178 -9.21 22.71 -30.16
N PHE A 179 -9.98 23.68 -29.69
CA PHE A 179 -10.26 23.86 -28.26
C PHE A 179 -11.57 23.20 -27.82
N TYR A 180 -12.46 22.92 -28.76
CA TYR A 180 -13.74 22.26 -28.47
C TYR A 180 -13.59 20.77 -28.13
N PHE A 181 -12.77 20.00 -28.86
CA PHE A 181 -12.61 18.57 -28.56
C PHE A 181 -11.96 18.26 -27.20
N PRO A 182 -10.94 19.00 -26.74
CA PRO A 182 -10.39 18.83 -25.38
C PRO A 182 -11.33 19.27 -24.27
N LEU A 183 -12.39 20.03 -24.57
CA LEU A 183 -13.27 20.66 -23.58
C LEU A 183 -14.00 19.61 -22.71
N SER A 184 -14.46 18.50 -23.30
CA SER A 184 -15.10 17.41 -22.54
C SER A 184 -14.17 16.81 -21.48
N LYS A 185 -12.88 16.64 -21.83
CA LYS A 185 -11.85 16.15 -20.90
C LYS A 185 -11.57 17.17 -19.80
N CYS A 186 -11.56 18.46 -20.13
CA CYS A 186 -11.39 19.52 -19.13
C CYS A 186 -12.53 19.47 -18.10
N TYR A 187 -13.78 19.24 -18.53
CA TYR A 187 -14.93 19.07 -17.63
C TYR A 187 -14.80 17.83 -16.74
N VAL A 188 -14.43 16.67 -17.31
CA VAL A 188 -14.23 15.44 -16.51
C VAL A 188 -13.08 15.60 -15.53
N ASN A 189 -11.95 16.15 -15.95
CA ASN A 189 -10.78 16.37 -15.11
C ASN A 189 -11.08 17.35 -13.97
N ALA A 190 -11.83 18.42 -14.24
CA ALA A 190 -12.30 19.33 -13.20
C ALA A 190 -13.19 18.61 -12.17
N MET A 191 -14.12 17.76 -12.65
CA MET A 191 -14.99 16.95 -11.79
C MET A 191 -14.21 15.92 -10.96
N LEU A 192 -13.25 15.22 -11.57
CA LEU A 192 -12.40 14.24 -10.90
C LEU A 192 -11.47 14.90 -9.89
N ALA A 193 -10.84 16.03 -10.22
CA ALA A 193 -10.03 16.80 -9.28
C ALA A 193 -10.85 17.19 -8.05
N PHE A 194 -12.09 17.65 -8.26
CA PHE A 194 -13.02 17.97 -7.17
C PHE A 194 -13.39 16.75 -6.30
N LEU A 195 -13.53 15.55 -6.90
CA LEU A 195 -13.82 14.31 -6.18
C LEU A 195 -12.60 13.73 -5.46
N ASN A 196 -11.42 13.79 -6.07
CA ASN A 196 -10.18 13.25 -5.53
C ASN A 196 -9.74 14.00 -4.27
N VAL A 197 -9.96 15.32 -4.23
CA VAL A 197 -9.72 16.10 -3.00
C VAL A 197 -10.59 15.56 -1.86
N ARG A 198 -11.84 15.14 -2.11
CA ARG A 198 -12.72 14.60 -1.07
C ARG A 198 -12.26 13.26 -0.51
N ASP A 199 -11.61 12.41 -1.30
CA ASP A 199 -11.07 11.14 -0.81
C ASP A 199 -9.77 11.36 -0.01
N SER A 200 -8.94 12.34 -0.39
CA SER A 200 -7.85 12.85 0.46
C SER A 200 -8.40 13.34 1.81
N LEU A 201 -9.53 14.06 1.80
CA LEU A 201 -10.21 14.53 3.02
C LEU A 201 -10.83 13.42 3.88
N ARG A 202 -11.06 12.24 3.31
CA ARG A 202 -11.59 11.10 4.04
C ARG A 202 -10.49 10.33 4.77
N GLY A 203 -9.26 10.37 4.26
CA GLY A 203 -8.05 9.89 4.96
C GLY A 203 -7.52 10.87 6.02
N GLU A 204 -7.92 12.15 5.96
CA GLU A 204 -7.45 13.21 6.87
C GLU A 204 -8.39 13.43 8.08
N ARG A 205 -9.45 12.61 8.22
CA ARG A 205 -10.28 12.56 9.44
C ARG A 205 -9.54 12.01 10.67
N ASP A 206 -8.34 11.50 10.49
CA ASP A 206 -7.47 11.06 11.58
C ASP A 206 -6.51 12.17 12.06
N THR A 207 -6.70 13.42 11.62
CA THR A 207 -5.85 14.54 12.07
C THR A 207 -6.00 14.76 13.57
N ILE A 208 -4.89 14.63 14.29
CA ILE A 208 -4.82 14.85 15.74
C ILE A 208 -4.63 16.34 16.00
N SER A 209 -5.52 16.94 16.77
CA SER A 209 -5.36 18.30 17.31
C SER A 209 -4.75 18.23 18.71
N VAL A 210 -3.61 18.88 18.91
CA VAL A 210 -2.93 18.98 20.20
C VAL A 210 -2.97 20.43 20.66
N ASN A 211 -3.56 20.66 21.85
CA ASN A 211 -3.58 21.97 22.50
C ASN A 211 -2.54 22.00 23.62
N PHE A 212 -1.95 23.16 23.87
CA PHE A 212 -0.96 23.32 24.92
C PHE A 212 -1.49 24.23 26.03
N ARG A 213 -1.30 23.82 27.29
CA ARG A 213 -1.43 24.74 28.42
C ARG A 213 -0.06 25.33 28.74
N MET A 214 0.05 26.63 28.61
CA MET A 214 1.19 27.40 29.09
C MET A 214 1.02 27.59 30.60
N THR A 215 1.40 26.58 31.38
CA THR A 215 1.48 26.72 32.84
C THR A 215 2.94 26.79 33.23
N ASP A 216 3.38 27.97 33.66
CA ASP A 216 4.57 28.12 34.49
C ASP A 216 4.40 27.22 35.73
N THR A 217 5.31 26.24 35.82
CA THR A 217 5.77 25.60 37.06
C THR A 217 4.77 25.53 38.23
N THR A 218 3.74 24.69 38.16
CA THR A 218 3.21 24.03 39.37
C THR A 218 2.53 22.71 39.04
N LYS A 219 2.88 21.67 39.82
CA LYS A 219 2.36 20.30 39.74
C LYS A 219 0.83 20.30 39.85
N SER A 220 0.14 20.08 38.73
CA SER A 220 -1.23 19.54 38.76
C SER A 220 -1.36 18.47 37.68
N ASN A 221 -1.85 17.29 38.07
CA ASN A 221 -2.16 16.21 37.13
C ASN A 221 -3.21 16.71 36.13
N PRO A 222 -3.05 16.45 34.82
CA PRO A 222 -4.08 16.79 33.86
C PRO A 222 -5.33 15.95 34.15
N THR A 223 -6.43 16.62 34.50
CA THR A 223 -7.76 16.02 34.54
C THR A 223 -8.13 15.57 33.14
N ARG A 224 -8.57 14.30 33.02
CA ARG A 224 -9.24 13.75 31.84
C ARG A 224 -10.61 14.42 31.66
N ASP A 225 -10.63 15.67 31.20
CA ASP A 225 -11.89 16.30 30.80
C ASP A 225 -12.19 15.92 29.35
N TYR A 226 -12.94 14.84 29.19
CA TYR A 226 -13.57 14.45 27.92
C TYR A 226 -14.82 15.32 27.71
N SER A 227 -14.64 16.53 27.18
CA SER A 227 -15.76 17.31 26.65
C SER A 227 -16.12 16.80 25.26
N THR A 228 -17.18 16.00 25.21
CA THR A 228 -17.82 15.55 23.97
C THR A 228 -18.54 16.74 23.34
N SER A 229 -17.84 17.46 22.46
CA SER A 229 -18.47 18.29 21.43
C SER A 229 -18.04 17.76 20.06
N GLU A 230 -18.91 17.83 19.06
CA GLU A 230 -18.83 17.16 17.75
C GLU A 230 -17.64 17.57 16.83
N GLY A 231 -16.43 17.70 17.37
CA GLY A 231 -15.16 17.97 16.69
C GLY A 231 -14.05 17.00 17.10
N HIS A 232 -12.93 17.00 16.37
CA HIS A 232 -11.78 16.12 16.58
C HIS A 232 -11.29 16.10 18.05
N PRO A 233 -10.80 14.96 18.57
CA PRO A 233 -10.30 14.87 19.93
C PRO A 233 -9.10 15.82 20.12
N THR A 234 -9.26 16.83 20.97
CA THR A 234 -8.18 17.75 21.38
C THR A 234 -7.52 17.21 22.65
N ASN A 235 -6.27 16.75 22.54
CA ASN A 235 -5.48 16.36 23.72
C ASN A 235 -4.75 17.60 24.26
N THR A 236 -5.01 17.99 25.51
CA THR A 236 -4.24 19.06 26.18
C THR A 236 -2.94 18.49 26.74
N VAL A 237 -1.80 18.93 26.25
CA VAL A 237 -0.47 18.40 26.61
C VAL A 237 0.46 19.54 27.03
N HIS A 238 1.49 19.25 27.82
CA HIS A 238 2.47 20.25 28.27
C HIS A 238 3.60 20.38 27.26
N ARG A 239 3.90 21.61 26.83
CA ARG A 239 4.97 21.91 25.87
C ARG A 239 6.32 21.38 26.34
N SER A 240 6.62 21.52 27.63
CA SER A 240 7.88 21.05 28.24
C SER A 240 8.06 19.53 28.21
N VAL A 241 6.97 18.76 28.22
CA VAL A 241 7.03 17.28 28.14
C VAL A 241 7.28 16.85 26.70
N LEU A 242 6.64 17.51 25.74
CA LEU A 242 6.84 17.22 24.32
C LEU A 242 8.17 17.75 23.80
N ALA A 243 8.71 18.84 24.34
CA ALA A 243 10.03 19.38 23.99
C ALA A 243 11.20 18.63 24.65
N ARG A 244 10.93 17.55 25.38
CA ARG A 244 11.96 16.79 26.09
C ARG A 244 12.75 15.90 25.11
N ASP A 245 13.98 15.57 25.47
CA ASP A 245 14.86 14.62 24.76
C ASP A 245 15.25 15.02 23.32
N GLY A 246 15.27 16.31 22.95
CA GLY A 246 15.66 16.69 21.60
C GLY A 246 14.60 16.36 20.54
N SER A 247 13.35 16.20 20.95
CA SER A 247 12.27 15.75 20.06
C SER A 247 12.06 16.72 18.89
N THR A 248 11.38 16.25 17.85
CA THR A 248 10.95 17.12 16.75
C THR A 248 10.09 18.30 17.22
N PHE A 249 9.39 18.15 18.34
CA PHE A 249 8.57 19.22 18.91
C PHE A 249 9.42 20.33 19.51
N GLU A 250 10.60 20.03 20.07
CA GLU A 250 11.53 21.06 20.56
C GLU A 250 11.95 22.01 19.43
N ASN A 251 12.30 21.45 18.26
CA ASN A 251 12.64 22.22 17.07
C ASN A 251 11.43 22.96 16.48
N MET A 252 10.24 22.35 16.50
CA MET A 252 9.00 23.00 16.05
C MET A 252 8.69 24.23 16.90
N PHE A 253 8.83 24.10 18.22
CA PHE A 253 8.55 25.15 19.19
C PHE A 253 9.55 26.31 19.14
N SER A 254 10.82 26.05 18.84
CA SER A 254 11.83 27.10 18.72
C SER A 254 11.66 27.95 17.45
N LEU A 255 11.07 27.39 16.38
CA LEU A 255 10.78 28.13 15.15
C LEU A 255 9.57 29.07 15.27
N GLU A 256 8.61 28.76 16.14
CA GLU A 256 7.37 29.53 16.33
C GLU A 256 7.56 30.85 17.09
N GLU A 257 8.64 31.00 17.87
CA GLU A 257 8.96 32.23 18.63
C GLU A 257 9.10 33.48 17.75
N HIS A 258 9.23 33.33 16.44
CA HIS A 258 9.35 34.43 15.47
C HIS A 258 8.11 34.64 14.59
N SER A 259 7.01 33.93 14.84
CA SER A 259 5.78 33.98 14.04
C SER A 259 4.69 34.86 14.69
N LEU A 260 3.93 35.62 13.90
CA LEU A 260 2.87 36.54 14.37
C LEU A 260 1.60 35.82 14.87
N VAL A 261 1.49 34.51 14.63
CA VAL A 261 0.35 33.67 15.04
C VAL A 261 0.93 32.39 15.65
N GLN A 262 0.83 32.26 16.97
CA GLN A 262 1.40 31.12 17.70
C GLN A 262 0.40 29.95 17.68
N GLU A 263 0.70 28.92 16.89
CA GLU A 263 -0.06 27.66 16.87
C GLU A 263 0.17 26.90 18.21
N GLY A 264 -0.86 26.21 18.69
CA GLY A 264 -0.85 25.41 19.92
C GLY A 264 -1.24 26.14 21.22
N CYS A 265 -1.30 27.47 21.27
CA CYS A 265 -1.51 28.19 22.54
C CYS A 265 -2.97 28.28 23.04
N SER A 266 -3.95 27.92 22.21
CA SER A 266 -5.37 27.95 22.59
C SER A 266 -6.17 26.86 21.88
N ASP A 267 -7.34 26.52 22.42
CA ASP A 267 -8.26 25.56 21.80
C ASP A 267 -8.77 26.01 20.41
N GLU A 268 -8.64 27.31 20.12
CA GLU A 268 -9.03 27.94 18.85
C GLU A 268 -7.93 27.78 17.78
N ASN A 269 -6.68 27.49 18.18
CA ASN A 269 -5.54 27.27 17.29
C ASN A 269 -4.64 26.09 17.72
N PRO A 270 -5.12 24.83 17.72
CA PRO A 270 -4.31 23.63 17.97
C PRO A 270 -3.16 23.43 17.00
N ILE A 271 -2.13 22.70 17.42
CA ILE A 271 -1.19 22.07 16.48
C ILE A 271 -1.86 20.84 15.87
N HIS A 272 -1.83 20.77 14.54
CA HIS A 272 -2.45 19.69 13.78
C HIS A 272 -1.40 18.71 13.26
N LEU A 273 -1.38 17.50 13.84
CA LEU A 273 -0.51 16.41 13.38
C LEU A 273 -1.23 15.64 12.26
N GLN A 274 -0.74 15.81 11.03
CA GLN A 274 -1.32 15.16 9.85
C GLN A 274 -0.68 13.78 9.62
N GLY A 275 -1.53 12.76 9.45
CA GLY A 275 -1.11 11.41 9.05
C GLY A 275 -0.75 10.45 10.17
N ASP A 276 -1.01 10.82 11.44
CA ASP A 276 -0.84 9.91 12.58
C ASP A 276 -2.18 9.40 13.13
N SER A 277 -2.17 8.15 13.60
CA SER A 277 -3.33 7.57 14.27
C SER A 277 -3.49 8.15 15.67
N VAL A 278 -4.73 8.52 16.02
CA VAL A 278 -5.09 9.01 17.36
C VAL A 278 -4.68 8.01 18.44
N GLU A 279 -4.92 6.72 18.22
CA GLU A 279 -4.60 5.66 19.18
C GLU A 279 -3.09 5.56 19.42
N GLU A 280 -2.30 5.64 18.35
CA GLU A 280 -0.85 5.50 18.42
C GLU A 280 -0.21 6.68 19.17
N PHE A 281 -0.70 7.88 18.90
CA PHE A 281 -0.23 9.08 19.59
C PHE A 281 -0.69 9.10 21.06
N GLN A 282 -1.90 8.61 21.37
CA GLN A 282 -2.35 8.45 22.75
C GLN A 282 -1.47 7.45 23.52
N ASP A 283 -1.00 6.38 22.89
CA ASP A 283 -0.09 5.42 23.49
C ASP A 283 1.30 6.05 23.77
N LEU A 284 1.79 6.92 22.88
CA LEU A 284 2.99 7.73 23.13
C LEU A 284 2.78 8.68 24.32
N LEU A 285 1.68 9.43 24.34
CA LEU A 285 1.35 10.33 25.45
C LEU A 285 1.22 9.57 26.75
N TRP A 286 0.60 8.39 26.74
CA TRP A 286 0.55 7.54 27.92
C TRP A 286 1.97 7.22 28.41
N CYS A 287 2.92 6.87 27.53
CA CYS A 287 4.30 6.60 27.96
C CYS A 287 5.00 7.84 28.53
N LEU A 288 4.78 9.03 27.97
CA LEU A 288 5.39 10.27 28.43
C LEU A 288 4.86 10.75 29.79
N TYR A 289 3.62 10.39 30.13
CA TYR A 289 2.94 10.82 31.35
C TYR A 289 2.73 9.71 32.39
N ALA A 290 3.03 8.45 32.04
CA ALA A 290 2.80 7.31 32.93
C ALA A 290 3.60 7.42 34.23
N LEU A 291 2.98 6.98 35.31
CA LEU A 291 3.64 6.88 36.61
C LEU A 291 4.67 5.72 36.59
N PRO A 292 5.77 5.80 37.36
CA PRO A 292 6.79 4.73 37.40
C PRO A 292 6.22 3.33 37.69
N GLN A 293 5.15 3.25 38.48
CA GLN A 293 4.45 1.98 38.76
C GLN A 293 3.75 1.42 37.52
N GLU A 294 3.08 2.26 36.72
CA GLU A 294 2.41 1.86 35.48
C GLU A 294 3.41 1.39 34.43
N ILE A 295 4.56 2.07 34.33
CA ILE A 295 5.69 1.71 33.48
C ILE A 295 6.26 0.34 33.88
N SER A 296 6.39 0.08 35.19
CA SER A 296 6.87 -1.21 35.70
C SER A 296 5.89 -2.35 35.43
N LEU A 297 4.59 -2.10 35.55
CA LEU A 297 3.54 -3.08 35.22
C LEU A 297 3.47 -3.34 33.71
N ALA A 298 3.66 -2.33 32.87
CA ALA A 298 3.67 -2.51 31.42
C ALA A 298 4.89 -3.30 30.92
N SER A 299 5.98 -3.34 31.70
CA SER A 299 7.16 -4.18 31.42
C SER A 299 7.01 -5.62 31.94
N SER A 300 5.88 -5.93 32.59
CA SER A 300 5.59 -7.26 33.16
C SER A 300 4.87 -8.18 32.15
N SER A 301 4.57 -9.42 32.56
CA SER A 301 3.88 -10.41 31.72
C SER A 301 2.46 -10.00 31.29
N GLN A 302 1.89 -8.95 31.87
CA GLN A 302 0.57 -8.38 31.51
C GLN A 302 0.66 -7.17 30.57
N GLY A 303 1.86 -6.81 30.10
CA GLY A 303 2.09 -5.68 29.20
C GLY A 303 1.34 -5.82 27.87
N ASP A 304 0.69 -4.74 27.43
CA ASP A 304 0.06 -4.67 26.12
C ASP A 304 1.13 -4.39 25.05
N ILE A 305 1.49 -5.44 24.31
CA ILE A 305 2.48 -5.39 23.24
C ILE A 305 2.07 -4.45 22.12
N VAL A 306 0.77 -4.32 21.83
CA VAL A 306 0.29 -3.42 20.76
C VAL A 306 0.51 -1.98 21.20
N LYS A 307 0.13 -1.65 22.43
CA LYS A 307 0.34 -0.33 23.03
C LYS A 307 1.82 0.07 23.06
N LEU A 308 2.68 -0.83 23.53
CA LEU A 308 4.13 -0.59 23.58
C LEU A 308 4.74 -0.45 22.17
N SER A 309 4.25 -1.23 21.19
CA SER A 309 4.68 -1.13 19.79
C SER A 309 4.26 0.22 19.17
N ASN A 310 3.05 0.68 19.47
CA ASN A 310 2.58 1.99 19.03
C ASN A 310 3.42 3.12 19.62
N ALA A 311 3.69 3.06 20.93
CA ALA A 311 4.52 4.03 21.61
C ALA A 311 5.95 4.07 21.05
N ALA A 312 6.60 2.91 20.85
CA ALA A 312 7.95 2.85 20.28
C ALA A 312 8.02 3.45 18.87
N ARG A 313 7.04 3.13 18.00
CA ARG A 313 6.96 3.67 16.64
C ARG A 313 6.79 5.20 16.62
N MET A 314 5.90 5.73 17.46
CA MET A 314 5.69 7.17 17.56
C MET A 314 6.89 7.87 18.21
N ALA A 315 7.51 7.26 19.22
CA ALA A 315 8.73 7.77 19.83
C ALA A 315 9.87 7.86 18.80
N HIS A 316 10.04 6.83 17.97
CA HIS A 316 11.00 6.85 16.86
C HIS A 316 10.70 7.97 15.85
N LYS A 317 9.43 8.08 15.40
CA LYS A 317 8.99 9.11 14.44
C LYS A 317 9.27 10.54 14.93
N TYR A 318 9.01 10.80 16.20
CA TYR A 318 9.14 12.12 16.81
C TYR A 318 10.46 12.33 17.57
N HIS A 319 11.40 11.39 17.42
CA HIS A 319 12.74 11.43 18.04
C HIS A 319 12.76 11.53 19.58
N PHE A 320 11.83 10.84 20.27
CA PHE A 320 11.88 10.66 21.73
C PHE A 320 12.80 9.48 22.11
N ILE A 321 14.12 9.66 22.01
CA ILE A 321 15.12 8.58 22.10
C ILE A 321 15.02 7.76 23.41
N THR A 322 14.84 8.41 24.57
CA THR A 322 14.78 7.68 25.84
C THR A 322 13.48 6.87 25.97
N THR A 323 12.38 7.40 25.44
CA THR A 323 11.07 6.74 25.44
C THR A 323 11.06 5.57 24.47
N GLU A 324 11.68 5.74 23.29
CA GLU A 324 11.90 4.67 22.31
C GLU A 324 12.72 3.52 22.93
N THR A 325 13.88 3.83 23.50
CA THR A 325 14.76 2.84 24.13
C THR A 325 14.05 2.09 25.26
N TRP A 326 13.28 2.81 26.08
CA TRP A 326 12.49 2.19 27.14
C TRP A 326 11.40 1.27 26.58
N ALA A 327 10.64 1.73 25.58
CA ALA A 327 9.54 0.97 24.99
C ALA A 327 10.04 -0.32 24.32
N LEU A 328 11.18 -0.26 23.62
CA LEU A 328 11.82 -1.45 23.03
C LEU A 328 12.28 -2.46 24.08
N ARG A 329 12.87 -1.99 25.19
CA ARG A 329 13.25 -2.86 26.31
C ARG A 329 12.04 -3.48 27.00
N ALA A 330 10.97 -2.72 27.20
CA ALA A 330 9.72 -3.21 27.76
C ALA A 330 9.08 -4.28 26.86
N LEU A 331 9.07 -4.05 25.53
CA LEU A 331 8.63 -5.04 24.55
C LEU A 331 9.45 -6.33 24.65
N LEU A 332 10.79 -6.23 24.67
CA LEU A 332 11.67 -7.39 24.79
C LEU A 332 11.41 -8.19 26.08
N ALA A 333 11.19 -7.50 27.20
CA ALA A 333 10.84 -8.13 28.48
C ALA A 333 9.47 -8.84 28.44
N CYS A 334 8.45 -8.22 27.83
CA CYS A 334 7.15 -8.84 27.61
C CYS A 334 7.27 -10.07 26.70
N HIS A 335 8.07 -9.98 25.64
CA HIS A 335 8.32 -11.10 24.73
C HIS A 335 9.02 -12.27 25.43
N ALA A 336 10.01 -12.00 26.29
CA ALA A 336 10.72 -13.03 27.04
C ALA A 336 9.79 -13.78 28.01
N THR A 337 8.87 -13.07 28.68
CA THR A 337 7.94 -13.64 29.65
C THR A 337 6.76 -14.37 28.99
N GLN A 338 6.31 -13.93 27.82
CA GLN A 338 5.15 -14.52 27.10
C GLN A 338 5.52 -15.61 26.07
N ARG A 339 6.78 -16.09 26.03
CA ARG A 339 7.21 -17.14 25.09
C ARG A 339 6.37 -18.42 25.19
N SER A 340 5.85 -18.77 26.37
CA SER A 340 5.09 -20.00 26.62
C SER A 340 3.57 -19.86 26.39
N ALA A 341 3.01 -18.65 26.51
CA ALA A 341 1.57 -18.42 26.41
C ALA A 341 1.06 -18.28 24.97
N GLY A 342 1.97 -18.13 23.99
CA GLY A 342 1.64 -17.96 22.58
C GLY A 342 1.06 -16.57 22.28
N LEU A 343 1.90 -15.67 21.76
CA LEU A 343 1.44 -14.34 21.35
C LEU A 343 0.39 -14.41 20.23
N SER A 344 -0.50 -13.41 20.20
CA SER A 344 -1.38 -13.22 19.04
C SER A 344 -0.57 -12.88 17.78
N THR A 345 -1.06 -13.28 16.61
CA THR A 345 -0.39 -12.99 15.32
C THR A 345 -0.30 -11.48 15.10
N HIS A 346 -1.36 -10.74 15.46
CA HIS A 346 -1.40 -9.29 15.33
C HIS A 346 -0.32 -8.59 16.18
N SER A 347 -0.18 -8.99 17.45
CA SER A 347 0.86 -8.46 18.36
C SER A 347 2.26 -8.74 17.82
N LEU A 348 2.48 -9.95 17.29
CA LEU A 348 3.76 -10.34 16.71
C LEU A 348 4.10 -9.52 15.47
N VAL A 349 3.13 -9.26 14.59
CA VAL A 349 3.33 -8.38 13.42
C VAL A 349 3.71 -6.97 13.84
N LYS A 350 3.01 -6.38 14.82
CA LYS A 350 3.31 -5.04 15.33
C LYS A 350 4.70 -4.94 15.94
N ALA A 351 5.07 -5.90 16.79
CA ALA A 351 6.42 -5.95 17.36
C ALA A 351 7.51 -6.12 16.28
N THR A 352 7.23 -6.90 15.24
CA THR A 352 8.16 -7.07 14.10
C THR A 352 8.37 -5.78 13.33
N GLU A 353 7.28 -5.07 13.00
CA GLU A 353 7.32 -3.79 12.30
C GLU A 353 8.19 -2.78 13.05
N VAL A 354 8.00 -2.69 14.37
CA VAL A 354 8.75 -1.78 15.25
C VAL A 354 10.21 -2.17 15.35
N ALA A 355 10.53 -3.45 15.54
CA ALA A 355 11.91 -3.91 15.62
C ALA A 355 12.72 -3.55 14.36
N VAL A 356 12.11 -3.70 13.18
CA VAL A 356 12.75 -3.32 11.91
C VAL A 356 12.80 -1.80 11.74
N LEU A 357 11.75 -1.07 12.13
CA LEU A 357 11.71 0.39 12.02
C LEU A 357 12.79 1.06 12.89
N CYS A 358 12.96 0.59 14.12
CA CYS A 358 13.93 1.12 15.08
C CYS A 358 15.34 0.52 14.94
N ASP A 359 15.55 -0.41 14.00
CA ASP A 359 16.80 -1.16 13.83
C ASP A 359 17.28 -1.88 15.13
N ASP A 360 16.33 -2.38 15.92
CA ASP A 360 16.61 -3.05 17.21
C ASP A 360 16.86 -4.55 17.01
N THR A 361 18.14 -4.93 16.98
CA THR A 361 18.56 -6.32 16.77
C THR A 361 18.09 -7.30 17.88
N PRO A 362 18.11 -6.95 19.18
CA PRO A 362 17.67 -7.88 20.22
C PRO A 362 16.18 -8.23 20.15
N LEU A 363 15.31 -7.25 19.89
CA LEU A 363 13.88 -7.50 19.71
C LEU A 363 13.62 -8.27 18.42
N LEU A 364 14.34 -7.96 17.34
CA LEU A 364 14.24 -8.67 16.08
C LEU A 364 14.54 -10.16 16.25
N ASP A 365 15.65 -10.51 16.92
CA ASP A 365 16.03 -11.91 17.18
C ASP A 365 15.00 -12.64 18.04
N ALA A 366 14.46 -11.98 19.07
CA ALA A 366 13.41 -12.54 19.92
C ALA A 366 12.13 -12.84 19.13
N VAL A 367 11.70 -11.93 18.26
CA VAL A 367 10.51 -12.05 17.42
C VAL A 367 10.70 -13.12 16.33
N ARG A 368 11.91 -13.24 15.76
CA ARG A 368 12.25 -14.28 14.78
C ARG A 368 12.03 -15.68 15.33
N ILE A 369 12.39 -15.93 16.59
CA ILE A 369 12.16 -17.24 17.24
C ILE A 369 10.67 -17.57 17.27
N LEU A 370 9.81 -16.61 17.64
CA LEU A 370 8.36 -16.82 17.69
C LEU A 370 7.75 -17.04 16.29
N TRP A 371 8.25 -16.34 15.26
CA TRP A 371 7.86 -16.62 13.88
C TRP A 371 8.24 -18.03 13.44
N LYS A 372 9.44 -18.52 13.77
CA LYS A 372 9.85 -19.90 13.49
C LYS A 372 8.90 -20.92 14.15
N VAL A 373 8.54 -20.70 15.41
CA VAL A 373 7.57 -21.55 16.13
C VAL A 373 6.20 -21.54 15.44
N ARG A 374 5.74 -20.36 14.97
CA ARG A 374 4.43 -20.21 14.30
C ARG A 374 4.40 -20.86 12.91
N ILE A 375 5.49 -20.72 12.16
CA ILE A 375 5.68 -21.39 10.86
C ILE A 375 5.69 -22.91 11.06
N ALA A 376 6.42 -23.42 12.07
CA ALA A 376 6.44 -24.83 12.41
C ALA A 376 5.06 -25.37 12.82
N ALA A 377 4.28 -24.58 13.57
CA ALA A 377 2.90 -24.90 13.92
C ALA A 377 1.90 -24.78 12.74
N ARG A 378 2.33 -24.22 11.60
CA ARG A 378 1.51 -24.00 10.40
C ARG A 378 0.26 -23.15 10.63
N THR A 379 0.32 -22.21 11.57
CA THR A 379 -0.78 -21.30 11.93
C THR A 379 -0.63 -19.94 11.26
N ASP A 380 -1.74 -19.36 10.78
CA ASP A 380 -1.81 -18.03 10.14
C ASP A 380 -0.75 -17.76 9.05
N LEU A 381 -0.40 -18.79 8.28
CA LEU A 381 0.68 -18.71 7.28
C LEU A 381 0.48 -17.60 6.25
N ALA A 382 -0.76 -17.29 5.84
CA ALA A 382 -1.02 -16.18 4.93
C ALA A 382 -0.62 -14.82 5.52
N ILE A 383 -0.81 -14.62 6.83
CA ILE A 383 -0.38 -13.40 7.54
C ILE A 383 1.15 -13.39 7.65
N VAL A 384 1.76 -14.52 8.01
CA VAL A 384 3.23 -14.67 8.06
C VAL A 384 3.83 -14.27 6.72
N MET A 385 3.34 -14.85 5.62
CA MET A 385 3.82 -14.57 4.25
C MET A 385 3.66 -13.09 3.88
N LYS A 386 2.52 -12.48 4.22
CA LYS A 386 2.28 -11.06 3.94
C LYS A 386 3.26 -10.17 4.72
N THR A 387 3.53 -10.51 5.98
CA THR A 387 4.44 -9.74 6.84
C THR A 387 5.89 -9.90 6.38
N THR A 388 6.32 -11.12 6.05
CA THR A 388 7.69 -11.39 5.55
C THR A 388 7.90 -10.86 4.14
N ASP A 389 6.88 -10.85 3.26
CA ASP A 389 6.96 -10.20 1.94
C ASP A 389 7.16 -8.69 2.06
N ARG A 390 6.46 -8.03 2.99
CA ARG A 390 6.63 -6.58 3.23
C ARG A 390 8.00 -6.25 3.83
N LEU A 391 8.58 -7.18 4.60
CA LEU A 391 9.87 -7.04 5.28
C LEU A 391 10.97 -7.91 4.64
N ALA A 392 10.87 -8.16 3.33
CA ALA A 392 11.71 -9.12 2.63
C ALA A 392 13.22 -8.80 2.71
N GLY A 393 13.58 -7.53 2.90
CA GLY A 393 14.97 -7.09 3.06
C GLY A 393 15.64 -7.63 4.34
N THR A 394 14.88 -7.84 5.42
CA THR A 394 15.42 -8.19 6.75
C THR A 394 15.13 -9.66 7.13
N MET A 395 14.06 -10.26 6.60
CA MET A 395 13.55 -11.58 6.99
C MET A 395 13.46 -12.58 5.83
N ARG A 396 14.45 -12.60 4.93
CA ARG A 396 14.44 -13.47 3.74
C ARG A 396 14.42 -14.97 4.08
N ASP A 397 15.08 -15.38 5.15
CA ASP A 397 15.11 -16.76 5.64
C ASP A 397 13.72 -17.24 6.10
N LEU A 398 13.01 -16.40 6.87
CA LEU A 398 11.65 -16.69 7.34
C LEU A 398 10.63 -16.63 6.20
N GLN A 399 10.85 -15.76 5.21
CA GLN A 399 10.04 -15.69 4.00
C GLN A 399 10.04 -17.04 3.29
N GLY A 400 11.22 -17.58 2.94
CA GLY A 400 11.33 -18.87 2.27
C GLY A 400 10.70 -20.01 3.09
N GLN A 401 10.92 -20.03 4.41
CA GLN A 401 10.32 -21.03 5.30
C GLN A 401 8.79 -20.93 5.35
N ALA A 402 8.22 -19.72 5.32
CA ALA A 402 6.77 -19.53 5.31
C ALA A 402 6.13 -20.01 4.00
N TYR A 403 6.73 -19.69 2.84
CA TYR A 403 6.27 -20.19 1.54
C TYR A 403 6.36 -21.72 1.47
N HIS A 404 7.46 -22.31 1.96
CA HIS A 404 7.61 -23.75 2.04
C HIS A 404 6.56 -24.40 2.95
N ALA A 405 6.33 -23.86 4.14
CA ALA A 405 5.30 -24.36 5.06
C ALA A 405 3.89 -24.28 4.47
N MET A 406 3.57 -23.19 3.75
CA MET A 406 2.28 -23.04 3.04
C MET A 406 2.17 -24.04 1.89
N MET A 407 3.26 -24.24 1.13
CA MET A 407 3.30 -25.19 0.03
C MET A 407 2.99 -26.62 0.50
N LEU A 408 3.56 -27.05 1.63
CA LEU A 408 3.28 -28.36 2.22
C LEU A 408 1.82 -28.55 2.70
N GLN A 409 1.00 -27.50 2.76
CA GLN A 409 -0.44 -27.66 3.03
C GLN A 409 -1.26 -28.06 1.79
N GLY A 410 -0.69 -27.90 0.59
CA GLY A 410 -1.30 -28.29 -0.67
C GLY A 410 -2.32 -27.30 -1.26
N ARG A 411 -2.56 -27.44 -2.56
CA ARG A 411 -3.32 -26.50 -3.39
C ARG A 411 -4.74 -26.21 -2.89
N HIS A 412 -5.44 -27.22 -2.37
CA HIS A 412 -6.80 -27.06 -1.85
C HIS A 412 -6.90 -25.95 -0.80
N ARG A 413 -5.86 -25.78 0.03
CA ARG A 413 -5.83 -24.78 1.08
C ARG A 413 -5.40 -23.40 0.56
N TRP A 414 -4.52 -23.35 -0.45
CA TRP A 414 -4.12 -22.09 -1.08
C TRP A 414 -5.29 -21.40 -1.79
N ASP A 415 -6.16 -22.21 -2.41
CA ASP A 415 -7.36 -21.74 -3.11
C ASP A 415 -8.46 -21.34 -2.11
N ALA A 416 -8.59 -22.06 -0.99
CA ALA A 416 -9.56 -21.75 0.06
C ALA A 416 -9.18 -20.52 0.91
N ASP A 417 -7.88 -20.26 1.12
CA ASP A 417 -7.41 -19.16 1.96
C ASP A 417 -7.54 -17.81 1.22
N LYS A 418 -8.49 -16.99 1.68
CA LYS A 418 -8.75 -15.63 1.15
C LYS A 418 -7.64 -14.64 1.49
N GLY A 419 -6.80 -14.93 2.47
CA GLY A 419 -5.68 -14.08 2.89
C GLY A 419 -4.52 -14.05 1.89
N LEU A 420 -4.42 -15.05 1.00
CA LEU A 420 -3.38 -15.12 -0.02
C LEU A 420 -3.67 -14.17 -1.19
N SER A 421 -2.65 -13.38 -1.56
CA SER A 421 -2.68 -12.56 -2.77
C SER A 421 -2.52 -13.42 -4.03
N ARG A 422 -2.93 -12.88 -5.19
CA ARG A 422 -2.73 -13.55 -6.50
C ARG A 422 -1.24 -13.85 -6.74
N HIS A 423 -0.38 -12.89 -6.44
CA HIS A 423 1.07 -13.03 -6.61
C HIS A 423 1.67 -14.12 -5.73
N GLN A 424 1.26 -14.22 -4.45
CA GLN A 424 1.67 -15.31 -3.57
C GLN A 424 1.26 -16.68 -4.09
N ARG A 425 0.04 -16.81 -4.65
CA ARG A 425 -0.41 -18.07 -5.26
C ARG A 425 0.42 -18.49 -6.47
N VAL A 426 0.81 -17.53 -7.32
CA VAL A 426 1.70 -17.79 -8.46
C VAL A 426 3.06 -18.29 -7.98
N ARG A 427 3.67 -17.61 -6.99
CA ARG A 427 4.94 -18.05 -6.40
C ARG A 427 4.87 -19.45 -5.79
N LEU A 428 3.77 -19.80 -5.13
CA LEU A 428 3.57 -21.16 -4.59
C LEU A 428 3.55 -22.22 -5.70
N LEU A 429 2.96 -21.90 -6.87
CA LEU A 429 2.95 -22.80 -8.03
C LEU A 429 4.35 -22.94 -8.64
N SER A 430 5.08 -21.82 -8.81
CA SER A 430 6.48 -21.84 -9.28
C SER A 430 7.35 -22.65 -8.32
N GLY A 431 7.22 -22.42 -7.02
CA GLY A 431 7.94 -23.16 -5.99
C GLY A 431 7.61 -24.64 -5.97
N TYR A 432 6.35 -25.01 -6.17
CA TYR A 432 5.96 -26.41 -6.31
C TYR A 432 6.67 -27.09 -7.48
N HIS A 433 6.73 -26.43 -8.64
CA HIS A 433 7.41 -26.95 -9.83
C HIS A 433 8.92 -27.10 -9.59
N ASN A 434 9.57 -26.05 -9.10
CA ASN A 434 11.02 -26.01 -8.89
C ASN A 434 11.47 -27.02 -7.82
N LEU A 435 10.76 -27.10 -6.68
CA LEU A 435 11.09 -28.06 -5.63
C LEU A 435 10.82 -29.50 -6.05
N THR A 436 9.83 -29.75 -6.91
CA THR A 436 9.62 -31.09 -7.48
C THR A 436 10.85 -31.52 -8.27
N GLN A 437 11.33 -30.68 -9.19
CA GLN A 437 12.53 -30.98 -9.99
C GLN A 437 13.77 -31.25 -9.13
N VAL A 438 13.99 -30.42 -8.10
CA VAL A 438 15.14 -30.55 -7.20
C VAL A 438 15.02 -31.82 -6.35
N CYS A 439 13.83 -32.14 -5.84
CA CYS A 439 13.59 -33.36 -5.06
C CYS A 439 13.75 -34.63 -5.88
N ASP A 440 13.38 -34.60 -7.17
CA ASP A 440 13.53 -35.72 -8.11
C ASP A 440 15.00 -35.93 -8.50
N ALA A 441 15.77 -34.85 -8.66
CA ALA A 441 17.20 -34.91 -8.97
C ALA A 441 18.08 -35.25 -7.76
N LEU A 442 17.59 -35.00 -6.53
CA LEU A 442 18.36 -35.12 -5.28
C LEU A 442 19.17 -36.43 -5.18
N PRO A 443 18.61 -37.63 -5.49
CA PRO A 443 19.35 -38.88 -5.33
C PRO A 443 20.55 -39.05 -6.26
N ASP A 444 20.53 -38.38 -7.41
CA ASP A 444 21.60 -38.45 -8.42
C ASP A 444 22.59 -37.28 -8.29
N THR A 445 22.35 -36.32 -7.38
CA THR A 445 23.20 -35.16 -7.12
C THR A 445 23.75 -35.12 -5.68
N PRO A 446 24.71 -36.01 -5.32
CA PRO A 446 25.38 -35.93 -4.03
C PRO A 446 26.25 -34.67 -3.93
N PRO A 447 26.40 -34.09 -2.73
CA PRO A 447 27.34 -33.00 -2.53
C PRO A 447 28.78 -33.49 -2.73
N ASP A 448 29.60 -32.64 -3.35
CA ASP A 448 31.02 -32.90 -3.56
C ASP A 448 31.74 -32.98 -2.21
N ILE A 449 32.42 -34.10 -1.99
CA ILE A 449 33.24 -34.31 -0.80
C ILE A 449 34.72 -34.21 -1.16
N GLY A 450 35.47 -33.46 -0.35
CA GLY A 450 36.93 -33.54 -0.34
C GLY A 450 37.40 -34.85 0.30
N HIS A 451 38.70 -35.12 0.20
CA HIS A 451 39.32 -36.23 0.92
C HIS A 451 40.33 -35.71 1.94
N ASP A 452 40.41 -36.37 3.09
CA ASP A 452 41.51 -36.18 4.02
C ASP A 452 42.84 -36.67 3.41
N ALA A 453 43.95 -36.09 3.86
CA ALA A 453 45.30 -36.44 3.40
C ALA A 453 45.66 -37.91 3.68
N SER A 454 45.04 -38.53 4.67
CA SER A 454 45.20 -39.94 5.05
C SER A 454 44.53 -40.95 4.11
N CYS A 455 43.65 -40.50 3.20
CA CYS A 455 42.79 -41.38 2.40
C CYS A 455 43.59 -42.08 1.28
N ARG A 456 43.80 -43.40 1.43
CA ARG A 456 44.56 -44.24 0.48
C ARG A 456 43.80 -44.67 -0.78
N TYR A 457 42.46 -44.66 -0.77
CA TYR A 457 41.61 -45.17 -1.86
C TYR A 457 40.52 -44.15 -2.25
N ARG A 458 40.92 -43.06 -2.92
CA ARG A 458 40.04 -41.94 -3.26
C ARG A 458 38.84 -42.32 -4.15
N GLY A 459 39.03 -43.24 -5.10
CA GLY A 459 37.98 -43.68 -6.03
C GLY A 459 36.86 -44.47 -5.33
N ASP A 460 37.23 -45.42 -4.48
CA ASP A 460 36.28 -46.29 -3.80
C ASP A 460 35.43 -45.55 -2.77
N CYS A 461 36.00 -44.55 -2.08
CA CYS A 461 35.25 -43.71 -1.14
C CYS A 461 34.21 -42.82 -1.85
N HIS A 462 34.51 -42.31 -3.05
CA HIS A 462 33.57 -41.46 -3.78
C HIS A 462 32.38 -42.26 -4.33
N GLU A 463 32.62 -43.47 -4.85
CA GLU A 463 31.53 -44.36 -5.28
C GLU A 463 30.71 -44.88 -4.09
N ALA A 464 31.36 -45.21 -2.96
CA ALA A 464 30.66 -45.55 -1.72
C ALA A 464 29.78 -44.38 -1.23
N TRP A 465 30.28 -43.13 -1.31
CA TRP A 465 29.50 -41.94 -0.98
C TRP A 465 28.26 -41.77 -1.86
N LYS A 466 28.40 -41.92 -3.19
CA LYS A 466 27.25 -41.86 -4.12
C LYS A 466 26.20 -42.91 -3.79
N MET A 467 26.63 -44.15 -3.53
CA MET A 467 25.71 -45.24 -3.17
C MET A 467 24.99 -44.97 -1.85
N LEU A 468 25.72 -44.53 -0.82
CA LEU A 468 25.15 -44.20 0.49
C LEU A 468 24.18 -43.01 0.38
N TRP A 469 24.55 -41.96 -0.35
CA TRP A 469 23.67 -40.81 -0.61
C TRP A 469 22.37 -41.24 -1.27
N LYS A 470 22.45 -42.08 -2.31
CA LYS A 470 21.30 -42.61 -3.03
C LYS A 470 20.39 -43.45 -2.12
N GLN A 471 20.95 -44.28 -1.24
CA GLN A 471 20.19 -45.04 -0.25
C GLN A 471 19.49 -44.14 0.79
N MET A 472 20.12 -43.03 1.20
CA MET A 472 19.53 -42.08 2.15
C MET A 472 18.44 -41.19 1.53
N THR A 473 18.48 -40.97 0.21
CA THR A 473 17.64 -39.97 -0.47
C THR A 473 16.53 -40.56 -1.35
N ILE A 474 16.57 -41.85 -1.72
CA ILE A 474 15.49 -42.50 -2.48
C ILE A 474 14.33 -42.93 -1.55
N PRO A 475 13.08 -42.55 -1.87
CA PRO A 475 11.89 -43.11 -1.22
C PRO A 475 11.68 -44.55 -1.69
N ASN A 476 12.12 -45.55 -0.92
CA ASN A 476 11.74 -46.94 -1.18
C ASN A 476 10.70 -47.41 -0.14
N PRO A 477 9.40 -47.46 -0.48
CA PRO A 477 8.34 -47.86 0.45
C PRO A 477 8.36 -49.35 0.80
N ASN A 478 9.11 -50.17 0.04
CA ASN A 478 9.13 -51.63 0.19
C ASN A 478 10.42 -52.17 0.82
N ASP A 479 11.36 -51.30 1.17
CA ASP A 479 12.68 -51.69 1.61
C ASP A 479 12.93 -51.06 2.98
N GLY A 480 13.00 -51.89 4.03
CA GLY A 480 13.16 -51.47 5.43
C GLY A 480 14.53 -50.86 5.76
N GLY A 481 15.24 -50.35 4.74
CA GLY A 481 16.56 -49.74 4.86
C GLY A 481 16.52 -48.38 5.56
N ILE A 482 17.71 -47.81 5.79
CA ILE A 482 17.93 -46.52 6.48
C ILE A 482 17.10 -45.40 5.86
N GLY A 483 16.89 -45.44 4.54
CA GLY A 483 16.00 -44.52 3.81
C GLY A 483 14.55 -44.55 4.31
N SER A 484 13.95 -45.72 4.54
CA SER A 484 12.53 -45.84 4.95
C SER A 484 12.21 -45.20 6.31
N GLN A 485 13.17 -45.17 7.24
CA GLN A 485 13.02 -44.45 8.52
C GLN A 485 13.11 -42.92 8.34
N ALA A 486 13.74 -42.46 7.26
CA ALA A 486 13.87 -41.05 6.92
C ALA A 486 12.61 -40.44 6.26
N PHE A 487 11.70 -41.26 5.76
CA PHE A 487 10.51 -40.83 4.99
C PHE A 487 9.22 -40.67 5.81
N VAL A 488 9.32 -40.15 7.04
CA VAL A 488 8.14 -39.58 7.75
C VAL A 488 7.70 -38.25 7.10
N HIS A 489 8.58 -37.63 6.31
CA HIS A 489 8.38 -36.33 5.68
C HIS A 489 7.73 -36.43 4.28
N HIS A 490 6.92 -35.42 3.92
CA HIS A 490 6.30 -35.29 2.59
C HIS A 490 7.39 -35.24 1.50
N HIS A 491 7.16 -35.81 0.31
CA HIS A 491 8.18 -35.88 -0.78
C HIS A 491 8.82 -34.52 -1.11
N LEU A 492 8.04 -33.45 -0.99
CA LEU A 492 8.42 -32.06 -1.25
C LEU A 492 9.05 -31.34 -0.04
N ASP A 493 9.16 -31.98 1.12
CA ASP A 493 9.83 -31.44 2.32
C ASP A 493 11.35 -31.64 2.22
N LEU A 494 11.96 -30.94 1.27
CA LEU A 494 13.40 -31.00 1.00
C LEU A 494 14.25 -30.71 2.25
N PRO A 495 13.97 -29.68 3.07
CA PRO A 495 14.71 -29.43 4.32
C PRO A 495 14.57 -30.58 5.32
N GLY A 496 13.38 -31.16 5.47
CA GLY A 496 13.17 -32.30 6.37
C GLY A 496 14.00 -33.51 5.94
N ARG A 497 14.00 -33.83 4.64
CA ARG A 497 14.82 -34.91 4.06
C ARG A 497 16.31 -34.67 4.30
N LEU A 498 16.81 -33.48 4.00
CA LEU A 498 18.21 -33.12 4.20
C LEU A 498 18.61 -33.17 5.69
N MET A 499 17.78 -32.65 6.59
CA MET A 499 18.03 -32.72 8.04
C MET A 499 18.16 -34.18 8.50
N MET A 500 17.32 -35.07 7.98
CA MET A 500 17.39 -36.48 8.30
C MET A 500 18.65 -37.15 7.75
N THR A 501 19.08 -36.82 6.52
CA THR A 501 20.38 -37.30 6.00
C THR A 501 21.55 -36.85 6.86
N VAL A 502 21.52 -35.62 7.39
CA VAL A 502 22.53 -35.11 8.33
C VAL A 502 22.50 -35.90 9.64
N SER A 503 21.32 -36.20 10.18
CA SER A 503 21.17 -37.03 11.38
C SER A 503 21.71 -38.45 11.19
N VAL A 504 21.41 -39.07 10.05
CA VAL A 504 21.93 -40.40 9.69
C VAL A 504 23.46 -40.37 9.56
N MET A 505 24.01 -39.38 8.85
CA MET A 505 25.47 -39.25 8.70
C MET A 505 26.18 -38.97 10.02
N LYS A 506 25.55 -38.21 10.91
CA LYS A 506 26.09 -37.98 12.26
C LYS A 506 26.15 -39.28 13.05
N ALA A 507 25.05 -40.04 13.06
CA ALA A 507 24.98 -41.33 13.74
C ALA A 507 26.00 -42.35 13.16
N PHE A 508 26.24 -42.30 11.84
CA PHE A 508 27.27 -43.09 11.17
C PHE A 508 28.69 -42.67 11.60
N ALA A 509 29.01 -41.37 11.60
CA ALA A 509 30.32 -40.85 12.00
C ALA A 509 30.64 -41.13 13.48
N GLU A 510 29.60 -41.14 14.34
CA GLU A 510 29.72 -41.48 15.77
C GLU A 510 29.76 -43.01 16.03
N GLY A 511 29.62 -43.85 15.00
CA GLY A 511 29.68 -45.30 15.12
C GLY A 511 28.46 -45.94 15.81
N THR A 512 27.33 -45.22 15.87
CA THR A 512 26.12 -45.67 16.57
C THR A 512 25.20 -46.55 15.72
N ILE A 513 25.38 -46.54 14.39
CA ILE A 513 24.66 -47.41 13.45
C ILE A 513 25.57 -48.61 13.11
N PRO A 514 25.11 -49.86 13.25
CA PRO A 514 25.86 -51.03 12.78
C PRO A 514 26.12 -50.89 11.28
N LYS A 515 27.34 -51.17 10.82
CA LYS A 515 27.65 -51.28 9.40
C LYS A 515 26.85 -52.44 8.81
N TYR A 516 25.65 -52.17 8.32
CA TYR A 516 24.69 -53.19 7.90
C TYR A 516 25.00 -53.79 6.51
N ASP A 517 25.92 -53.21 5.73
CA ASP A 517 26.25 -53.63 4.35
C ASP A 517 27.75 -53.53 4.05
N GLU A 518 28.26 -54.42 3.18
CA GLU A 518 29.64 -54.43 2.65
C GLU A 518 30.07 -53.08 2.03
N ILE A 519 29.11 -52.26 1.61
CA ILE A 519 29.30 -50.90 1.07
C ILE A 519 29.90 -49.95 2.14
N MET A 520 29.61 -50.20 3.42
CA MET A 520 30.06 -49.39 4.57
C MET A 520 31.49 -49.70 5.04
N ASP A 521 32.11 -50.76 4.52
CA ASP A 521 33.49 -51.12 4.87
C ASP A 521 34.53 -50.30 4.11
N ASN A 522 34.16 -49.75 2.94
CA ASN A 522 35.02 -48.92 2.10
C ASN A 522 34.92 -47.41 2.41
N PHE A 523 34.05 -47.00 3.33
CA PHE A 523 33.86 -45.60 3.72
C PHE A 523 34.59 -45.28 5.04
N HIS A 524 35.78 -44.68 4.93
CA HIS A 524 36.66 -44.39 6.06
C HIS A 524 36.07 -43.33 7.02
N GLY A 525 36.35 -43.46 8.32
CA GLY A 525 35.82 -42.57 9.36
C GLY A 525 36.09 -41.08 9.14
N GLU A 526 37.28 -40.70 8.68
CA GLU A 526 37.62 -39.30 8.40
C GLU A 526 36.89 -38.74 7.17
N CYS A 527 36.68 -39.55 6.13
CA CYS A 527 35.86 -39.17 4.97
C CYS A 527 34.37 -39.06 5.34
N SER A 528 33.91 -39.81 6.34
CA SER A 528 32.54 -39.70 6.84
C SER A 528 32.25 -38.39 7.56
N LEU A 529 33.24 -37.83 8.28
CA LEU A 529 33.16 -36.50 8.89
C LEU A 529 33.10 -35.40 7.84
N ILE A 530 33.91 -35.50 6.77
CA ILE A 530 33.87 -34.54 5.65
C ILE A 530 32.52 -34.62 4.93
N ALA A 531 31.97 -35.82 4.74
CA ALA A 531 30.63 -36.00 4.17
C ALA A 531 29.52 -35.43 5.08
N LEU A 532 29.64 -35.59 6.41
CA LEU A 532 28.74 -34.96 7.37
C LEU A 532 28.80 -33.42 7.27
N GLU A 533 29.99 -32.84 7.16
CA GLU A 533 30.14 -31.39 6.98
C GLU A 533 29.56 -30.91 5.65
N ALA A 534 29.79 -31.64 4.55
CA ALA A 534 29.25 -31.33 3.23
C ALA A 534 27.71 -31.41 3.20
N THR A 535 27.12 -32.45 3.82
CA THR A 535 25.66 -32.58 3.95
C THR A 535 25.06 -31.51 4.85
N ALA A 536 25.69 -31.17 5.98
CA ALA A 536 25.26 -30.09 6.85
C ALA A 536 25.38 -28.72 6.17
N ALA A 537 26.39 -28.52 5.31
CA ALA A 537 26.54 -27.31 4.50
C ALA A 537 25.44 -27.22 3.42
N LEU A 538 25.11 -28.33 2.75
CA LEU A 538 24.01 -28.40 1.79
C LEU A 538 22.66 -28.10 2.45
N PHE A 539 22.41 -28.67 3.64
CA PHE A 539 21.21 -28.37 4.43
C PHE A 539 21.09 -26.89 4.78
N ARG A 540 22.15 -26.30 5.35
CA ARG A 540 22.17 -24.85 5.71
C ARG A 540 21.95 -23.96 4.49
N ARG A 541 22.66 -24.21 3.39
CA ARG A 541 22.51 -23.46 2.14
C ARG A 541 21.07 -23.55 1.60
N THR A 542 20.48 -24.73 1.63
CA THR A 542 19.09 -24.95 1.17
C THR A 542 18.09 -24.20 2.04
N GLN A 543 18.30 -24.18 3.37
CA GLN A 543 17.44 -23.46 4.30
C GLN A 543 17.55 -21.94 4.17
N GLU A 544 18.76 -21.41 3.98
CA GLU A 544 19.03 -19.97 3.79
C GLU A 544 18.48 -19.47 2.45
N ASN A 545 18.65 -20.24 1.38
CA ASN A 545 18.24 -19.88 0.02
C ASN A 545 16.85 -20.43 -0.36
N MET A 546 16.05 -20.84 0.61
CA MET A 546 14.72 -21.44 0.36
C MET A 546 13.83 -20.57 -0.53
N MET A 547 13.94 -19.23 -0.40
CA MET A 547 13.15 -18.30 -1.19
C MET A 547 13.49 -18.33 -2.70
N GLU A 548 14.68 -18.78 -3.09
CA GLU A 548 15.11 -18.86 -4.49
C GLU A 548 14.28 -19.87 -5.28
N PHE A 549 13.85 -20.96 -4.63
CA PHE A 549 12.96 -21.93 -5.27
C PHE A 549 11.58 -21.34 -5.59
N PHE A 550 11.15 -20.28 -4.90
CA PHE A 550 9.87 -19.60 -5.11
C PHE A 550 9.96 -18.36 -6.00
N ALA A 551 11.10 -18.16 -6.70
CA ALA A 551 11.21 -17.15 -7.74
C ALA A 551 10.33 -17.51 -8.95
N ASP A 552 9.89 -16.49 -9.70
CA ASP A 552 9.10 -16.71 -10.91
C ASP A 552 9.94 -17.47 -11.94
N VAL A 553 9.32 -18.47 -12.58
CA VAL A 553 9.92 -19.21 -13.69
C VAL A 553 10.01 -18.24 -14.87
N THR A 554 11.23 -17.86 -15.25
CA THR A 554 11.51 -17.00 -16.41
C THR A 554 11.22 -17.70 -17.72
#